data_AF-A0A7D5YTJ5-F1
#
_entry.id   AF-A0A7D5YTJ5-F1
#
_cell.length_a   1.000
_cell.length_b   1.000
_cell.length_c   1.000
_cell.angle_alpha   90.00
_cell.angle_beta   90.00
_cell.angle_gamma   90.00
#
_symmetry.space_group_name_H-M   'P 1'
#
loop_
_entity.id
_entity.type
_entity.pdbx_description
1 polymer ?
#
loop_
_entity_poly.entity_id
_entity_poly.type
_entity_poly.pdbx_seq_one_letter_code
_entity_poly.pdbx_strand_id
1 'polypeptide(L)'
;MVPAPILLGLCALSHLALSNQDEHLRPSAELARLRAPQIFNAVHNALRQWGSSVHHNGMSLFLATVPPGVLFHHGNLRPQSPSEPDWLAYEVEHAEGFTRSFGPPPKQNPGSSSAHRQNVLGGGAERGWLHVYRTTRPLRFLYVDGMSGGKTDMGTLDTQDYLLRSRYSHEDKRQGNTPIRERERAEFLCRLCEEWDLQGIIRMEAGFEIIKCDFTDGLEQVQAFRRSSRELRSETRQFEYLRGIAERYFDIGSSRTVIDYSSMVSAFFFSVNLTNPDAGRPDLPRLSEATGAELAAINKYFNATVEKRRDETPPSIDWQDVSDIIVSRYADRLEYMVQHVPSVDVLALEVAFLLDVYIDYPDEDEPSLENAAQHCRDFYLQAISPASESDHLIHAAFRQVTTEICTALFAVRELLESEQLTGEQTLAAARKRLQSLVDYLDWARFKRCSGCGVDEVCVIPMWPFGNEEDYYHPRCRNSSDTRGGKSYWGRFTP
;
A
#
# COMPACT_ATOMS: atom_id res chain seq x y z
N MET A 1 -40.08 -43.41 -13.28
CA MET A 1 -38.67 -43.73 -13.57
C MET A 1 -38.18 -42.76 -14.63
N VAL A 2 -37.19 -41.92 -14.33
CA VAL A 2 -36.50 -41.08 -15.34
C VAL A 2 -35.42 -41.95 -16.01
N PRO A 3 -35.28 -41.96 -17.34
CA PRO A 3 -34.30 -42.82 -18.01
C PRO A 3 -32.87 -42.34 -17.76
N ALA A 4 -31.96 -43.28 -17.48
CA ALA A 4 -30.59 -43.02 -17.06
C ALA A 4 -29.74 -42.08 -17.96
N PRO A 5 -29.90 -42.02 -19.30
CA PRO A 5 -29.13 -41.10 -20.14
C PRO A 5 -29.31 -39.62 -19.78
N ILE A 6 -30.45 -39.23 -19.21
CA ILE A 6 -30.75 -37.83 -18.88
C ILE A 6 -29.93 -37.37 -17.66
N LEU A 7 -29.69 -38.24 -16.67
CA LEU A 7 -28.84 -37.91 -15.51
C LEU A 7 -27.37 -37.71 -15.93
N LEU A 8 -26.85 -38.56 -16.82
CA LEU A 8 -25.46 -38.44 -17.31
C LEU A 8 -25.22 -37.14 -18.08
N GLY A 9 -26.17 -36.73 -18.93
CA GLY A 9 -26.09 -35.44 -19.63
C GLY A 9 -26.13 -34.23 -18.67
N LEU A 10 -26.98 -34.28 -17.64
CA LEU A 10 -27.05 -33.22 -16.64
C LEU A 10 -25.76 -33.11 -15.82
N CYS A 11 -25.17 -34.24 -15.38
CA CYS A 11 -23.89 -34.24 -14.65
C CYS A 11 -22.74 -33.70 -15.51
N ALA A 12 -22.66 -34.07 -16.80
CA ALA A 12 -21.63 -33.56 -17.70
C ALA A 12 -21.74 -32.04 -17.92
N LEU A 13 -22.96 -31.53 -18.11
CA LEU A 13 -23.22 -30.10 -18.24
C LEU A 13 -22.91 -29.32 -16.96
N SER A 14 -23.23 -29.86 -15.78
CA SER A 14 -22.88 -29.20 -14.51
C SER A 14 -21.37 -29.22 -14.24
N HIS A 15 -20.65 -30.29 -14.60
CA HIS A 15 -19.20 -30.33 -14.47
C HIS A 15 -18.51 -29.31 -15.40
N LEU A 16 -18.97 -29.16 -16.64
CA LEU A 16 -18.48 -28.14 -17.57
C LEU A 16 -18.77 -26.71 -17.07
N ALA A 17 -19.97 -26.47 -16.53
CA ALA A 17 -20.32 -25.17 -15.95
C ALA A 17 -19.47 -24.83 -14.72
N LEU A 18 -19.20 -25.82 -13.85
CA LEU A 18 -18.34 -25.66 -12.67
C LEU A 18 -16.88 -25.44 -13.05
N SER A 19 -16.32 -26.18 -14.01
CA SER A 19 -14.92 -25.96 -14.45
C SER A 19 -14.74 -24.58 -15.08
N ASN A 20 -15.72 -24.09 -15.83
CA ASN A 20 -15.67 -22.77 -16.45
C ASN A 20 -15.79 -21.63 -15.39
N GLN A 21 -16.50 -21.86 -14.28
CA GLN A 21 -16.50 -20.94 -13.14
C GLN A 21 -15.14 -20.93 -12.40
N ASP A 22 -14.54 -22.09 -12.19
CA ASP A 22 -13.22 -22.22 -11.53
C ASP A 22 -12.06 -21.62 -12.35
N GLU A 23 -12.15 -21.57 -13.68
CA GLU A 23 -11.14 -20.88 -14.51
C GLU A 23 -11.25 -19.35 -14.46
N HIS A 24 -12.47 -18.79 -14.41
CA HIS A 24 -12.67 -17.33 -14.35
C HIS A 24 -12.23 -16.70 -13.01
N LEU A 25 -12.05 -17.49 -11.95
CA LEU A 25 -11.66 -17.03 -10.61
C LEU A 25 -10.18 -17.26 -10.27
N ARG A 26 -9.33 -17.45 -11.29
CA ARG A 26 -7.85 -17.53 -11.14
C ARG A 26 -7.19 -16.15 -11.36
N PRO A 27 -5.95 -15.96 -10.90
CA PRO A 27 -5.18 -14.79 -11.33
C PRO A 27 -4.88 -14.87 -12.83
N SER A 28 -4.82 -13.72 -13.52
CA SER A 28 -4.57 -13.67 -14.96
C SER A 28 -3.63 -12.55 -15.38
N ALA A 29 -2.71 -12.86 -16.29
CA ALA A 29 -1.83 -11.87 -16.93
C ALA A 29 -2.61 -10.86 -17.81
N GLU A 30 -3.84 -11.17 -18.22
CA GLU A 30 -4.73 -10.20 -18.87
C GLU A 30 -5.20 -9.14 -17.87
N LEU A 31 -5.71 -9.58 -16.71
CA LEU A 31 -6.15 -8.69 -15.63
C LEU A 31 -5.00 -7.90 -15.02
N ALA A 32 -3.80 -8.50 -14.96
CA ALA A 32 -2.60 -7.80 -14.53
C ALA A 32 -2.18 -6.66 -15.48
N ARG A 33 -2.43 -6.78 -16.79
CA ARG A 33 -2.26 -5.65 -17.73
C ARG A 33 -3.39 -4.63 -17.60
N LEU A 34 -4.64 -5.09 -17.46
CA LEU A 34 -5.81 -4.21 -17.30
C LEU A 34 -5.72 -3.32 -16.05
N ARG A 35 -5.09 -3.83 -14.98
CA ARG A 35 -4.90 -3.14 -13.69
C ARG A 35 -3.42 -2.85 -13.39
N ALA A 36 -2.66 -2.66 -14.47
CA ALA A 36 -1.23 -2.44 -14.41
C ALA A 36 -0.77 -1.27 -13.51
N PRO A 37 -1.38 -0.06 -13.52
CA PRO A 37 -0.91 1.02 -12.67
C PRO A 37 -1.23 0.75 -11.19
N GLN A 38 -2.35 0.08 -10.87
CA GLN A 38 -2.66 -0.30 -9.49
C GLN A 38 -1.67 -1.34 -8.94
N ILE A 39 -1.28 -2.33 -9.75
CA ILE A 39 -0.27 -3.33 -9.37
C ILE A 39 1.12 -2.70 -9.24
N PHE A 40 1.50 -1.83 -10.18
CA PHE A 40 2.75 -1.08 -10.13
C PHE A 40 2.82 -0.20 -8.87
N ASN A 41 1.75 0.53 -8.56
CA ASN A 41 1.64 1.35 -7.35
C ASN A 41 1.66 0.49 -6.08
N ALA A 42 1.01 -0.68 -6.04
CA ALA A 42 1.09 -1.58 -4.89
C ALA A 42 2.53 -2.03 -4.58
N VAL A 43 3.34 -2.31 -5.61
CA VAL A 43 4.77 -2.65 -5.45
C VAL A 43 5.61 -1.43 -5.07
N HIS A 44 5.51 -0.33 -5.84
CA HIS A 44 6.29 0.90 -5.62
C HIS A 44 6.03 1.54 -4.24
N ASN A 45 4.84 1.35 -3.69
CA ASN A 45 4.44 1.93 -2.41
C ASN A 45 4.58 0.96 -1.21
N ALA A 46 5.01 -0.28 -1.45
CA ALA A 46 5.16 -1.30 -0.43
C ALA A 46 6.17 -0.87 0.65
N LEU A 47 5.74 -0.87 1.92
CA LEU A 47 6.49 -0.33 3.07
C LEU A 47 6.92 1.16 2.95
N ARG A 48 6.28 1.95 2.06
CA ARG A 48 6.52 3.39 1.93
C ARG A 48 5.31 4.19 2.38
N GLN A 49 5.49 5.01 3.42
CA GLN A 49 4.36 5.65 4.07
C GLN A 49 3.64 6.68 3.19
N TRP A 50 4.36 7.45 2.38
CA TRP A 50 3.72 8.42 1.47
C TRP A 50 2.87 7.73 0.41
N GLY A 51 3.46 6.74 -0.27
CA GLY A 51 2.78 5.97 -1.32
C GLY A 51 1.56 5.22 -0.80
N SER A 52 1.68 4.59 0.38
CA SER A 52 0.60 3.90 1.06
C SER A 52 -0.46 4.84 1.67
N SER A 53 -0.18 6.15 1.81
CA SER A 53 -1.19 7.16 2.19
C SER A 53 -1.90 7.78 0.99
N VAL A 54 -1.26 7.87 -0.18
CA VAL A 54 -1.95 8.17 -1.45
C VAL A 54 -2.92 7.03 -1.78
N HIS A 55 -2.41 5.80 -1.83
CA HIS A 55 -3.14 4.58 -2.20
C HIS A 55 -3.62 3.82 -0.97
N HIS A 56 -4.43 4.48 -0.13
CA HIS A 56 -4.71 3.97 1.22
C HIS A 56 -5.60 2.72 1.28
N ASN A 57 -6.34 2.39 0.23
CA ASN A 57 -7.10 1.14 0.14
C ASN A 57 -6.23 0.04 -0.48
N GLY A 58 -5.42 -0.59 0.36
CA GLY A 58 -4.57 -1.72 -0.03
C GLY A 58 -5.36 -2.96 -0.44
N MET A 59 -4.94 -3.60 -1.53
CA MET A 59 -5.57 -4.77 -2.15
C MET A 59 -4.61 -5.96 -2.29
N SER A 60 -3.43 -5.89 -1.66
CA SER A 60 -2.32 -6.81 -1.86
C SER A 60 -1.72 -7.32 -0.56
N LEU A 61 -1.42 -8.61 -0.55
CA LEU A 61 -0.76 -9.33 0.52
C LEU A 61 0.64 -9.74 0.06
N PHE A 62 1.62 -9.63 0.95
CA PHE A 62 2.98 -10.11 0.74
C PHE A 62 3.43 -10.88 1.98
N LEU A 63 4.41 -11.77 1.83
CA LEU A 63 5.25 -12.19 2.94
C LEU A 63 6.41 -11.20 3.11
N ALA A 64 6.82 -10.97 4.35
CA ALA A 64 7.93 -10.10 4.68
C ALA A 64 8.78 -10.71 5.80
N THR A 65 10.08 -10.42 5.81
CA THR A 65 11.02 -10.91 6.82
C THR A 65 11.73 -9.75 7.49
N VAL A 66 11.64 -9.68 8.82
CA VAL A 66 12.45 -8.79 9.65
C VAL A 66 13.72 -9.56 10.07
N PRO A 67 14.94 -9.11 9.72
CA PRO A 67 16.18 -9.77 10.12
C PRO A 67 16.47 -9.61 11.63
N PRO A 68 17.46 -10.35 12.19
CA PRO A 68 17.91 -10.15 13.57
C PRO A 68 18.56 -8.78 13.77
N GLY A 69 18.49 -8.26 15.00
CA GLY A 69 19.09 -6.98 15.41
C GLY A 69 18.22 -5.74 15.21
N VAL A 70 17.05 -5.87 14.56
CA VAL A 70 16.11 -4.77 14.33
C VAL A 70 15.45 -4.35 15.65
N LEU A 71 15.40 -3.04 15.89
CA LEU A 71 14.73 -2.46 17.05
C LEU A 71 13.29 -2.04 16.74
N PHE A 72 12.40 -2.35 17.68
CA PHE A 72 11.00 -1.98 17.70
C PHE A 72 10.59 -1.33 19.01
N HIS A 73 9.57 -0.48 18.95
CA HIS A 73 9.13 0.36 20.05
C HIS A 73 7.69 0.02 20.44
N HIS A 74 7.38 -0.02 21.72
CA HIS A 74 6.03 -0.33 22.22
C HIS A 74 5.67 0.59 23.39
N GLY A 75 4.57 1.32 23.26
CA GLY A 75 4.03 2.20 24.30
C GLY A 75 2.81 1.57 24.98
N ASN A 76 2.83 1.51 26.31
CA ASN A 76 1.72 1.01 27.10
C ASN A 76 1.66 1.70 28.50
N LEU A 77 0.90 1.11 29.42
CA LEU A 77 0.73 1.58 30.81
C LEU A 77 1.46 0.74 31.88
N ARG A 78 2.16 -0.34 31.52
CA ARG A 78 2.64 -1.40 32.42
C ARG A 78 4.15 -1.66 32.26
N PRO A 79 4.94 -1.86 33.33
CA PRO A 79 6.36 -2.21 33.19
C PRO A 79 6.64 -3.61 32.61
N GLN A 80 5.63 -4.48 32.52
CA GLN A 80 5.76 -5.82 31.97
C GLN A 80 5.71 -5.82 30.42
N SER A 81 6.37 -6.80 29.80
CA SER A 81 6.07 -7.18 28.42
C SER A 81 4.61 -7.62 28.28
N PRO A 82 3.95 -7.40 27.11
CA PRO A 82 2.72 -8.11 26.77
C PRO A 82 2.86 -9.62 26.91
N SER A 83 1.77 -10.27 27.32
CA SER A 83 1.63 -11.74 27.46
C SER A 83 0.64 -12.33 26.45
N GLU A 84 0.25 -11.52 25.47
CA GLU A 84 -0.81 -11.72 24.49
C GLU A 84 -0.37 -10.96 23.21
N PRO A 85 -1.04 -11.11 22.05
CA PRO A 85 -0.76 -10.28 20.88
C PRO A 85 -0.79 -8.78 21.21
N ASP A 86 0.12 -7.98 20.66
CA ASP A 86 0.21 -6.53 20.92
C ASP A 86 1.02 -5.80 19.82
N TRP A 87 0.99 -4.47 19.84
CA TRP A 87 1.51 -3.62 18.78
C TRP A 87 2.94 -3.13 19.03
N LEU A 88 3.79 -3.30 18.02
CA LEU A 88 5.14 -2.74 17.90
C LEU A 88 5.15 -1.70 16.77
N ALA A 89 5.85 -0.58 16.97
CA ALA A 89 6.06 0.44 15.95
C ALA A 89 7.52 0.49 15.48
N TYR A 90 7.73 0.85 14.22
CA TYR A 90 9.07 1.09 13.68
C TYR A 90 9.65 2.42 14.21
N GLU A 91 8.80 3.40 14.52
CA GLU A 91 9.18 4.74 15.01
C GLU A 91 9.06 4.86 16.53
N VAL A 92 9.93 5.65 17.16
CA VAL A 92 9.88 5.93 18.61
C VAL A 92 8.67 6.80 18.92
N GLU A 93 8.44 7.83 18.09
CA GLU A 93 7.42 8.85 18.24
C GLU A 93 6.01 8.25 18.14
N HIS A 94 5.86 7.24 17.27
CA HIS A 94 4.63 6.49 17.11
C HIS A 94 4.29 5.73 18.41
N ALA A 95 5.24 4.96 18.95
CA ALA A 95 5.07 4.24 20.21
C ALA A 95 4.92 5.18 21.43
N GLU A 96 5.65 6.29 21.49
CA GLU A 96 5.51 7.34 22.52
C GLU A 96 4.07 7.88 22.61
N GLY A 97 3.31 7.81 21.52
CA GLY A 97 1.88 8.08 21.48
C GLY A 97 1.08 7.33 22.55
N PHE A 98 1.29 6.02 22.64
CA PHE A 98 0.51 5.07 23.45
C PHE A 98 0.95 4.97 24.92
N THR A 99 1.99 5.71 25.32
CA THR A 99 2.55 5.71 26.69
C THR A 99 1.69 6.45 27.75
N ARG A 100 0.46 6.86 27.40
CA ARG A 100 -0.45 7.65 28.25
C ARG A 100 -1.90 7.24 28.05
N SER A 101 -2.65 7.10 29.14
CA SER A 101 -4.11 6.94 29.11
C SER A 101 -4.81 8.22 28.68
N PHE A 102 -5.95 8.12 28.00
CA PHE A 102 -6.91 9.20 27.83
C PHE A 102 -8.27 8.77 28.42
N GLY A 103 -9.03 9.74 28.92
CA GLY A 103 -10.42 9.54 29.39
C GLY A 103 -10.57 9.57 30.93
N PRO A 104 -11.77 9.90 31.45
CA PRO A 104 -12.06 9.82 32.87
C PRO A 104 -12.05 8.34 33.32
N PRO A 105 -11.76 8.05 34.60
CA PRO A 105 -11.79 6.67 35.10
C PRO A 105 -13.19 6.07 34.89
N PRO A 106 -13.31 4.84 34.36
CA PRO A 106 -14.60 4.18 34.23
C PRO A 106 -15.22 4.04 35.63
N LYS A 107 -16.51 4.39 35.76
CA LYS A 107 -17.25 4.13 36.99
C LYS A 107 -17.16 2.64 37.29
N GLN A 108 -16.62 2.28 38.46
CA GLN A 108 -16.33 0.91 38.81
C GLN A 108 -17.64 0.12 38.99
N ASN A 109 -18.04 -0.61 37.94
CA ASN A 109 -18.90 -1.77 38.10
C ASN A 109 -18.00 -2.94 38.56
N PRO A 110 -18.12 -3.45 39.79
CA PRO A 110 -17.26 -4.51 40.29
C PRO A 110 -17.55 -5.82 39.53
N GLY A 111 -16.66 -6.19 38.60
CA GLY A 111 -16.79 -7.40 37.77
C GLY A 111 -16.13 -7.35 36.39
N SER A 112 -15.68 -6.18 35.89
CA SER A 112 -15.04 -6.08 34.56
C SER A 112 -13.51 -5.99 34.64
N SER A 113 -12.81 -7.03 34.17
CA SER A 113 -11.34 -7.13 34.08
C SER A 113 -10.75 -6.38 32.86
N SER A 114 -11.26 -5.20 32.53
CA SER A 114 -11.05 -4.53 31.23
C SER A 114 -9.77 -3.68 31.09
N ALA A 115 -8.77 -3.87 31.96
CA ALA A 115 -7.56 -3.03 32.06
C ALA A 115 -6.43 -3.35 31.05
N HIS A 116 -6.72 -4.04 29.93
CA HIS A 116 -5.75 -4.56 28.95
C HIS A 116 -5.66 -3.72 27.66
N ARG A 117 -5.87 -2.40 27.74
CA ARG A 117 -6.12 -1.56 26.56
C ARG A 117 -4.91 -0.68 26.21
N GLN A 118 -4.40 -0.83 24.99
CA GLN A 118 -3.88 0.34 24.26
C GLN A 118 -5.05 1.29 23.99
N ASN A 119 -4.81 2.60 24.16
CA ASN A 119 -5.79 3.64 23.90
C ASN A 119 -5.28 4.54 22.76
N VAL A 120 -6.19 4.97 21.88
CA VAL A 120 -5.90 5.93 20.81
C VAL A 120 -5.38 7.26 21.40
N LEU A 121 -4.65 8.02 20.57
CA LEU A 121 -3.90 9.26 20.87
C LEU A 121 -4.73 10.44 21.44
N GLY A 122 -5.33 10.24 22.61
CA GLY A 122 -5.75 11.29 23.61
C GLY A 122 -4.43 12.09 26.17
N GLY A 123 -4.83 13.04 27.10
CA GLY A 123 -4.25 13.38 28.41
C GLY A 123 -4.80 12.49 29.53
N GLY A 124 -3.91 12.04 30.41
CA GLY A 124 -4.23 11.26 31.61
C GLY A 124 -2.99 11.16 32.51
N ALA A 125 -3.20 11.18 33.83
CA ALA A 125 -2.13 11.39 34.81
C ALA A 125 -1.22 10.16 35.05
N GLU A 126 -1.55 8.99 34.50
CA GLU A 126 -0.74 7.79 34.66
C GLU A 126 0.44 7.76 33.67
N ARG A 127 1.65 7.81 34.22
CA ARG A 127 2.89 7.64 33.46
C ARG A 127 3.05 6.18 33.04
N GLY A 128 2.80 5.91 31.76
CA GLY A 128 3.10 4.64 31.13
C GLY A 128 4.57 4.44 30.81
N TRP A 129 4.86 3.46 29.96
CA TRP A 129 6.19 2.92 29.70
C TRP A 129 6.45 2.82 28.20
N LEU A 130 7.68 3.17 27.78
CA LEU A 130 8.19 2.83 26.46
C LEU A 130 9.13 1.63 26.61
N HIS A 131 8.79 0.57 25.91
CA HIS A 131 9.58 -0.64 25.77
C HIS A 131 10.33 -0.59 24.44
N VAL A 132 11.53 -1.18 24.42
CA VAL A 132 12.27 -1.43 23.19
C VAL A 132 12.58 -2.92 23.13
N TYR A 133 12.25 -3.52 22.00
CA TYR A 133 12.52 -4.93 21.70
C TYR A 133 13.52 -5.03 20.56
N ARG A 134 14.37 -6.05 20.61
CA ARG A 134 15.31 -6.43 19.56
C ARG A 134 14.93 -7.80 19.00
N THR A 135 14.94 -7.95 17.68
CA THR A 135 14.78 -9.27 17.05
C THR A 135 16.02 -10.14 17.26
N THR A 136 15.84 -11.38 17.69
CA THR A 136 16.96 -12.30 18.01
C THR A 136 17.30 -13.26 16.87
N ARG A 137 16.38 -13.41 15.92
CA ARG A 137 16.46 -14.24 14.70
C ARG A 137 15.67 -13.56 13.56
N PRO A 138 15.77 -14.02 12.30
CA PRO A 138 14.79 -13.66 11.29
C PRO A 138 13.36 -14.01 11.75
N LEU A 139 12.42 -13.11 11.53
CA LEU A 139 10.99 -13.25 11.87
C LEU A 139 10.16 -13.00 10.62
N ARG A 140 9.21 -13.90 10.32
CA ARG A 140 8.33 -13.81 9.15
C ARG A 140 6.99 -13.17 9.53
N PHE A 141 6.45 -12.34 8.65
CA PHE A 141 5.20 -11.62 8.86
C PHE A 141 4.36 -11.63 7.58
N LEU A 142 3.04 -11.57 7.75
CA LEU A 142 2.13 -11.11 6.70
C LEU A 142 2.29 -9.59 6.57
N TYR A 143 2.52 -9.06 5.38
CA TYR A 143 2.38 -7.63 5.09
C TYR A 143 1.08 -7.38 4.32
N VAL A 144 0.26 -6.43 4.81
CA VAL A 144 -0.96 -5.94 4.16
C VAL A 144 -0.71 -4.50 3.69
N ASP A 145 -0.86 -4.22 2.39
CA ASP A 145 -0.56 -2.92 1.80
C ASP A 145 -1.55 -1.79 2.17
N GLY A 146 -1.25 -0.57 1.73
CA GLY A 146 -2.05 0.64 1.99
C GLY A 146 -2.08 1.06 3.47
N MET A 147 -3.10 1.82 3.87
CA MET A 147 -3.31 2.24 5.26
C MET A 147 -4.08 1.20 6.06
N SER A 148 -3.64 -0.06 5.98
CA SER A 148 -4.34 -1.23 6.50
C SER A 148 -4.50 -1.30 8.04
N GLY A 149 -3.88 -0.41 8.82
CA GLY A 149 -4.20 -0.19 10.24
C GLY A 149 -5.34 0.82 10.48
N GLY A 150 -5.61 1.70 9.51
CA GLY A 150 -6.51 2.85 9.67
C GLY A 150 -7.98 2.47 9.84
N LYS A 151 -8.56 2.76 11.01
CA LYS A 151 -9.96 2.42 11.33
C LYS A 151 -10.93 3.46 10.77
N THR A 152 -11.25 3.35 9.48
CA THR A 152 -12.21 4.19 8.76
C THR A 152 -13.10 3.35 7.84
N ASP A 153 -14.25 3.92 7.44
CA ASP A 153 -15.25 3.24 6.61
C ASP A 153 -14.90 3.33 5.10
N MET A 154 -13.82 4.05 4.76
CA MET A 154 -13.35 4.33 3.39
C MET A 154 -12.77 3.12 2.66
N GLY A 155 -12.43 2.03 3.36
CA GLY A 155 -12.02 0.74 2.76
C GLY A 155 -10.60 0.26 3.08
N THR A 156 -9.86 1.01 3.88
CA THR A 156 -8.53 0.65 4.42
C THR A 156 -8.46 -0.75 5.05
N LEU A 157 -9.53 -1.20 5.70
CA LEU A 157 -9.61 -2.51 6.37
C LEU A 157 -10.19 -3.64 5.50
N ASP A 158 -10.62 -3.36 4.27
CA ASP A 158 -11.37 -4.30 3.42
C ASP A 158 -10.63 -5.63 3.24
N THR A 159 -9.32 -5.59 2.99
CA THR A 159 -8.47 -6.78 2.80
C THR A 159 -8.36 -7.65 4.07
N GLN A 160 -8.43 -7.06 5.28
CA GLN A 160 -8.49 -7.86 6.51
C GLN A 160 -9.89 -8.39 6.79
N ASP A 161 -10.94 -7.57 6.61
CA ASP A 161 -12.29 -7.93 7.07
C ASP A 161 -13.09 -8.78 6.06
N TYR A 162 -13.00 -8.48 4.76
CA TYR A 162 -13.64 -9.29 3.72
C TYR A 162 -12.79 -10.49 3.31
N LEU A 163 -11.53 -10.28 2.90
CA LEU A 163 -10.71 -11.36 2.35
C LEU A 163 -10.15 -12.31 3.42
N LEU A 164 -9.44 -11.79 4.43
CA LEU A 164 -8.80 -12.65 5.44
C LEU A 164 -9.79 -13.21 6.49
N ARG A 165 -10.72 -12.38 6.98
CA ARG A 165 -11.70 -12.77 8.02
C ARG A 165 -13.01 -13.33 7.46
N SER A 166 -13.28 -13.24 6.16
CA SER A 166 -14.52 -13.73 5.53
C SER A 166 -15.82 -13.21 6.19
N ARG A 167 -15.85 -11.95 6.65
CA ARG A 167 -17.01 -11.36 7.34
C ARG A 167 -17.98 -10.68 6.36
N TYR A 168 -19.00 -11.42 5.93
CA TYR A 168 -19.99 -10.97 4.94
C TYR A 168 -21.19 -10.15 5.48
N SER A 169 -21.38 -10.03 6.80
CA SER A 169 -22.63 -9.49 7.36
C SER A 169 -22.73 -7.96 7.25
N HIS A 170 -23.89 -7.45 6.81
CA HIS A 170 -24.19 -6.01 6.78
C HIS A 170 -24.45 -5.41 8.18
N GLU A 171 -24.59 -6.22 9.21
CA GLU A 171 -24.75 -5.75 10.60
C GLU A 171 -23.39 -5.41 11.22
N ASP A 172 -22.36 -6.21 10.92
CA ASP A 172 -20.95 -5.94 11.27
C ASP A 172 -20.44 -4.62 10.63
N LYS A 173 -21.05 -4.18 9.52
CA LYS A 173 -20.77 -2.91 8.81
C LYS A 173 -21.30 -1.67 9.55
N ARG A 174 -22.19 -1.79 10.56
CA ARG A 174 -22.84 -0.64 11.23
C ARG A 174 -22.37 -0.34 12.65
N GLN A 175 -21.68 -1.27 13.31
CA GLN A 175 -21.25 -1.10 14.71
C GLN A 175 -19.73 -0.92 14.86
N GLY A 176 -19.27 0.27 14.46
CA GLY A 176 -18.13 0.94 15.08
C GLY A 176 -16.73 0.36 14.81
N ASN A 177 -15.88 1.21 14.23
CA ASN A 177 -14.45 1.02 14.07
C ASN A 177 -13.70 1.17 15.42
N THR A 178 -14.07 0.35 16.42
CA THR A 178 -13.71 0.50 17.85
C THR A 178 -12.43 -0.28 18.26
N PRO A 179 -11.74 0.14 19.34
CA PRO A 179 -10.59 -0.59 19.88
C PRO A 179 -10.86 -2.05 20.29
N ILE A 180 -12.11 -2.41 20.61
CA ILE A 180 -12.49 -3.80 20.95
C ILE A 180 -12.51 -4.66 19.68
N ARG A 181 -13.14 -4.20 18.61
CA ARG A 181 -13.17 -4.94 17.33
C ARG A 181 -11.80 -4.97 16.64
N GLU A 182 -10.94 -4.00 16.94
CA GLU A 182 -9.52 -4.05 16.57
C GLU A 182 -8.78 -5.17 17.32
N ARG A 183 -9.04 -5.35 18.62
CA ARG A 183 -8.45 -6.45 19.38
C ARG A 183 -8.88 -7.81 18.84
N GLU A 184 -10.18 -7.99 18.55
CA GLU A 184 -10.71 -9.17 17.87
C GLU A 184 -10.15 -9.39 16.45
N ARG A 185 -9.64 -8.34 15.81
CA ARG A 185 -8.99 -8.41 14.49
C ARG A 185 -7.57 -8.95 14.65
N ALA A 186 -6.78 -8.34 15.53
CA ALA A 186 -5.42 -8.80 15.85
C ALA A 186 -5.39 -10.27 16.32
N GLU A 187 -6.26 -10.65 17.26
CA GLU A 187 -6.34 -12.02 17.78
C GLU A 187 -6.80 -13.05 16.73
N PHE A 188 -7.62 -12.65 15.77
CA PHE A 188 -8.01 -13.52 14.65
C PHE A 188 -6.88 -13.68 13.65
N LEU A 189 -6.26 -12.58 13.22
CA LEU A 189 -5.15 -12.60 12.26
C LEU A 189 -3.95 -13.37 12.84
N CYS A 190 -3.72 -13.31 14.14
CA CYS A 190 -2.67 -14.08 14.81
C CYS A 190 -2.90 -15.60 14.77
N ARG A 191 -4.14 -16.09 14.81
CA ARG A 191 -4.42 -17.53 14.63
C ARG A 191 -4.14 -17.99 13.19
N LEU A 192 -4.47 -17.17 12.20
CA LEU A 192 -4.06 -17.44 10.81
C LEU A 192 -2.53 -17.43 10.67
N CYS A 193 -1.84 -16.48 11.33
CA CYS A 193 -0.38 -16.44 11.34
C CYS A 193 0.23 -17.70 11.99
N GLU A 194 -0.36 -18.23 13.06
CA GLU A 194 0.04 -19.50 13.68
C GLU A 194 -0.08 -20.69 12.72
N GLU A 195 -1.20 -20.82 12.00
CA GLU A 195 -1.40 -21.84 10.94
C GLU A 195 -0.35 -21.70 9.81
N TRP A 196 0.02 -20.46 9.49
CA TRP A 196 0.99 -20.11 8.45
C TRP A 196 2.48 -20.13 8.88
N ASP A 197 2.80 -20.35 10.16
CA ASP A 197 4.15 -20.15 10.74
C ASP A 197 4.74 -18.74 10.47
N LEU A 198 3.86 -17.74 10.60
CA LEU A 198 4.18 -16.33 10.62
C LEU A 198 4.06 -15.82 12.06
N GLN A 199 4.92 -14.88 12.44
CA GLN A 199 5.01 -14.37 13.79
C GLN A 199 4.13 -13.12 14.04
N GLY A 200 3.43 -12.64 13.00
CA GLY A 200 2.55 -11.48 13.09
C GLY A 200 2.17 -10.86 11.75
N ILE A 201 1.64 -9.63 11.83
CA ILE A 201 1.15 -8.84 10.70
C ILE A 201 1.81 -7.45 10.70
N ILE A 202 2.44 -7.06 9.59
CA ILE A 202 2.86 -5.69 9.28
C ILE A 202 1.73 -4.98 8.53
N ARG A 203 1.41 -3.75 8.92
CA ARG A 203 0.42 -2.87 8.30
C ARG A 203 0.67 -1.40 8.67
N MET A 204 -0.14 -0.47 8.18
CA MET A 204 0.12 0.97 8.36
C MET A 204 -1.07 1.79 8.90
N GLU A 205 -0.83 2.56 9.96
CA GLU A 205 -1.65 3.73 10.35
C GLU A 205 -0.94 5.02 9.88
N ALA A 206 -0.86 6.06 10.71
CA ALA A 206 0.09 7.16 10.53
C ALA A 206 1.57 6.76 10.74
N GLY A 207 1.88 5.47 10.74
CA GLY A 207 3.22 4.87 10.72
C GLY A 207 3.08 3.37 10.52
N PHE A 208 4.18 2.66 10.26
CA PHE A 208 4.12 1.20 10.15
C PHE A 208 4.09 0.56 11.54
N GLU A 209 3.23 -0.43 11.69
CA GLU A 209 3.06 -1.21 12.90
C GLU A 209 3.16 -2.72 12.61
N ILE A 210 3.63 -3.46 13.60
CA ILE A 210 3.60 -4.91 13.68
C ILE A 210 2.63 -5.30 14.79
N ILE A 211 1.59 -6.06 14.46
CA ILE A 211 0.93 -6.93 15.43
C ILE A 211 1.86 -8.14 15.63
N LYS A 212 2.56 -8.23 16.77
CA LYS A 212 3.32 -9.44 17.13
C LYS A 212 2.40 -10.35 17.94
N CYS A 213 2.31 -11.61 17.55
CA CYS A 213 1.36 -12.55 18.16
C CYS A 213 1.83 -13.14 19.50
N ASP A 214 3.13 -13.33 19.66
CA ASP A 214 3.78 -13.73 20.91
C ASP A 214 5.04 -12.88 21.11
N PHE A 215 5.17 -12.24 22.26
CA PHE A 215 6.32 -11.41 22.63
C PHE A 215 7.50 -12.21 23.19
N THR A 216 7.32 -13.49 23.51
CA THR A 216 8.40 -14.39 23.95
C THR A 216 9.14 -15.02 22.77
N ASP A 217 8.47 -15.23 21.64
CA ASP A 217 9.06 -15.75 20.43
C ASP A 217 9.89 -14.71 19.64
N GLY A 218 11.21 -14.95 19.56
CA GLY A 218 12.14 -14.24 18.67
C GLY A 218 12.42 -12.78 19.01
N LEU A 219 11.96 -12.29 20.16
CA LEU A 219 12.21 -10.94 20.67
C LEU A 219 12.97 -10.97 22.00
N GLU A 220 13.78 -9.93 22.22
CA GLU A 220 14.49 -9.64 23.47
C GLU A 220 14.10 -8.22 23.91
N GLN A 221 13.59 -8.06 25.13
CA GLN A 221 13.30 -6.74 25.69
C GLN A 221 14.60 -6.07 26.16
N VAL A 222 15.16 -5.19 25.34
CA VAL A 222 16.41 -4.47 25.66
C VAL A 222 16.19 -3.24 26.55
N GLN A 223 14.95 -2.73 26.64
CA GLN A 223 14.60 -1.58 27.48
C GLN A 223 13.12 -1.62 27.89
N ALA A 224 12.82 -1.14 29.11
CA ALA A 224 11.46 -0.80 29.56
C ALA A 224 11.53 0.41 30.50
N PHE A 225 11.32 1.63 29.99
CA PHE A 225 11.50 2.88 30.73
C PHE A 225 10.20 3.66 30.90
N ARG A 226 9.89 4.01 32.16
CA ARG A 226 8.73 4.82 32.53
C ARG A 226 8.86 6.25 32.03
N ARG A 227 7.80 6.79 31.44
CA ARG A 227 7.81 8.14 30.84
C ARG A 227 7.71 9.26 31.88
N SER A 228 8.13 10.45 31.48
CA SER A 228 8.08 11.65 32.31
C SER A 228 6.64 12.12 32.53
N SER A 229 6.33 12.64 33.72
CA SER A 229 5.08 13.37 33.97
C SER A 229 5.07 14.77 33.37
N ARG A 230 6.19 15.27 32.82
CA ARG A 230 6.19 16.55 32.13
C ARG A 230 5.32 16.42 30.88
N GLU A 231 4.34 17.30 30.75
CA GLU A 231 3.54 17.41 29.55
C GLU A 231 4.23 18.36 28.58
N LEU A 232 4.36 17.92 27.32
CA LEU A 232 4.61 18.82 26.20
C LEU A 232 3.27 19.48 25.82
N ARG A 233 3.31 20.66 25.21
CA ARG A 233 2.11 21.24 24.59
C ARG A 233 1.54 20.26 23.57
N SER A 234 0.22 20.14 23.50
CA SER A 234 -0.45 19.18 22.61
C SER A 234 -0.11 19.43 21.14
N GLU A 235 0.02 20.70 20.73
CA GLU A 235 0.44 21.09 19.38
C GLU A 235 1.86 20.58 19.08
N THR A 236 2.81 20.86 19.97
CA THR A 236 4.20 20.37 19.87
C THR A 236 4.24 18.84 19.81
N ARG A 237 3.56 18.11 20.72
CA ARG A 237 3.55 16.64 20.71
C ARG A 237 3.00 16.07 19.40
N GLN A 238 1.99 16.70 18.82
CA GLN A 238 1.44 16.30 17.52
C GLN A 238 2.41 16.60 16.36
N PHE A 239 3.12 17.73 16.40
CA PHE A 239 4.11 18.05 15.37
C PHE A 239 5.38 17.19 15.47
N GLU A 240 5.87 16.88 16.68
CA GLU A 240 6.96 15.90 16.87
C GLU A 240 6.55 14.52 16.32
N TYR A 241 5.31 14.07 16.57
CA TYR A 241 4.77 12.83 16.02
C TYR A 241 4.72 12.88 14.48
N LEU A 242 4.16 13.94 13.89
CA LEU A 242 4.09 14.12 12.43
C LEU A 242 5.49 14.16 11.79
N ARG A 243 6.50 14.72 12.45
CA ARG A 243 7.88 14.70 11.95
C ARG A 243 8.49 13.31 12.00
N GLY A 244 8.39 12.62 13.15
CA GLY A 244 8.99 11.29 13.34
C GLY A 244 8.51 10.24 12.35
N ILE A 245 7.24 10.31 11.94
CA ILE A 245 6.66 9.46 10.90
C ILE A 245 7.02 9.94 9.48
N ALA A 246 7.16 11.25 9.26
CA ALA A 246 7.50 11.81 7.95
C ALA A 246 8.92 11.44 7.49
N GLU A 247 9.85 11.20 8.43
CA GLU A 247 11.15 10.59 8.15
C GLU A 247 11.05 9.19 7.48
N ARG A 248 9.86 8.57 7.44
CA ARG A 248 9.61 7.22 6.88
C ARG A 248 8.67 7.21 5.66
N TYR A 249 8.40 8.38 5.09
CA TYR A 249 7.59 8.55 3.89
C TYR A 249 8.04 7.73 2.68
N PHE A 250 9.35 7.54 2.51
CA PHE A 250 9.93 6.86 1.34
C PHE A 250 10.58 5.52 1.66
N ASP A 251 10.94 5.26 2.93
CA ASP A 251 11.53 4.02 3.42
C ASP A 251 11.42 3.95 4.96
N ILE A 252 11.09 2.79 5.53
CA ILE A 252 11.15 2.53 6.99
C ILE A 252 12.58 2.21 7.49
N GLY A 253 13.50 2.03 6.55
CA GLY A 253 14.89 1.61 6.68
C GLY A 253 15.07 0.26 5.99
N SER A 254 15.59 0.26 4.76
CA SER A 254 15.55 -0.87 3.81
C SER A 254 16.15 -2.22 4.29
N SER A 255 16.96 -2.21 5.34
CA SER A 255 17.50 -3.41 6.00
C SER A 255 16.74 -3.87 7.23
N ARG A 256 15.65 -3.18 7.63
CA ARG A 256 14.80 -3.52 8.78
C ARG A 256 13.68 -4.50 8.42
N THR A 257 13.25 -4.54 7.16
CA THR A 257 12.25 -5.47 6.66
C THR A 257 12.48 -5.71 5.17
N VAL A 258 12.56 -6.99 4.76
CA VAL A 258 12.70 -7.41 3.36
C VAL A 258 11.36 -7.99 2.90
N ILE A 259 10.84 -7.53 1.76
CA ILE A 259 9.59 -8.03 1.18
C ILE A 259 9.89 -9.18 0.22
N ASP A 260 9.11 -10.25 0.29
CA ASP A 260 9.10 -11.34 -0.68
C ASP A 260 8.11 -10.98 -1.81
N TYR A 261 8.50 -10.09 -2.73
CA TYR A 261 7.61 -9.63 -3.82
C TYR A 261 7.06 -10.80 -4.67
N SER A 262 7.82 -11.86 -4.83
CA SER A 262 7.40 -13.08 -5.54
C SER A 262 6.35 -13.91 -4.79
N SER A 263 5.97 -13.52 -3.57
CA SER A 263 4.79 -14.01 -2.83
C SER A 263 3.57 -13.09 -2.92
N MET A 264 3.64 -12.01 -3.70
CA MET A 264 2.54 -11.04 -3.84
C MET A 264 1.25 -11.73 -4.30
N VAL A 265 0.18 -11.54 -3.54
CA VAL A 265 -1.18 -11.91 -3.94
C VAL A 265 -2.04 -10.66 -3.86
N SER A 266 -2.50 -10.17 -5.00
CA SER A 266 -3.31 -8.96 -5.09
C SER A 266 -4.66 -9.24 -5.72
N ALA A 267 -5.72 -8.67 -5.17
CA ALA A 267 -7.07 -8.77 -5.74
C ALA A 267 -7.13 -8.19 -7.17
N PHE A 268 -6.19 -7.32 -7.54
CA PHE A 268 -6.05 -6.82 -8.90
C PHE A 268 -5.79 -7.93 -9.93
N PHE A 269 -5.14 -9.04 -9.57
CA PHE A 269 -4.88 -10.14 -10.50
C PHE A 269 -6.14 -10.95 -10.89
N PHE A 270 -7.23 -10.85 -10.12
CA PHE A 270 -8.41 -11.74 -10.19
C PHE A 270 -9.65 -11.02 -10.73
N SER A 271 -10.61 -11.76 -11.31
CA SER A 271 -11.87 -11.22 -11.86
C SER A 271 -12.88 -10.84 -10.77
N VAL A 272 -12.47 -9.94 -9.87
CA VAL A 272 -13.23 -9.47 -8.69
C VAL A 272 -13.78 -8.08 -8.92
N ASN A 273 -14.99 -7.81 -8.42
CA ASN A 273 -15.55 -6.46 -8.43
C ASN A 273 -14.85 -5.57 -7.37
N LEU A 274 -14.01 -4.64 -7.83
CA LEU A 274 -13.28 -3.70 -6.97
C LEU A 274 -13.89 -2.30 -6.92
N THR A 275 -15.10 -2.12 -7.46
CA THR A 275 -15.77 -0.82 -7.60
C THR A 275 -16.16 -0.22 -6.25
N ASN A 276 -15.88 1.06 -6.02
CA ASN A 276 -16.35 1.76 -4.81
C ASN A 276 -17.87 2.02 -4.88
N PRO A 277 -18.65 1.66 -3.84
CA PRO A 277 -20.05 2.11 -3.73
C PRO A 277 -20.19 3.62 -3.57
N ASP A 278 -19.16 4.32 -3.08
CA ASP A 278 -19.10 5.79 -3.11
C ASP A 278 -18.63 6.28 -4.49
N ALA A 279 -19.60 6.67 -5.32
CA ALA A 279 -19.36 7.25 -6.64
C ALA A 279 -18.59 8.60 -6.60
N GLY A 280 -18.43 9.22 -5.42
CA GLY A 280 -17.54 10.37 -5.22
C GLY A 280 -16.07 10.00 -5.09
N ARG A 281 -15.73 8.71 -4.86
CA ARG A 281 -14.37 8.20 -4.64
C ARG A 281 -14.03 6.96 -5.50
N PRO A 282 -14.15 7.03 -6.84
CA PRO A 282 -13.81 5.91 -7.73
C PRO A 282 -12.31 5.57 -7.74
N ASP A 283 -11.46 6.46 -7.20
CA ASP A 283 -10.02 6.27 -6.98
C ASP A 283 -9.70 5.26 -5.85
N LEU A 284 -10.68 4.94 -5.00
CA LEU A 284 -10.51 4.04 -3.86
C LEU A 284 -11.12 2.66 -4.12
N PRO A 285 -10.35 1.62 -4.51
CA PRO A 285 -10.90 0.28 -4.69
C PRO A 285 -11.51 -0.28 -3.40
N ARG A 286 -12.52 -1.16 -3.53
CA ARG A 286 -13.25 -1.78 -2.40
C ARG A 286 -13.45 -3.28 -2.63
N LEU A 287 -13.46 -4.07 -1.56
CA LEU A 287 -13.91 -5.48 -1.60
C LEU A 287 -15.36 -5.63 -1.11
N SER A 288 -16.07 -4.55 -0.82
CA SER A 288 -17.43 -4.59 -0.24
C SER A 288 -18.48 -5.23 -1.16
N GLU A 289 -18.24 -5.19 -2.48
CA GLU A 289 -19.10 -5.73 -3.54
C GLU A 289 -18.53 -7.00 -4.19
N ALA A 290 -17.43 -7.55 -3.65
CA ALA A 290 -16.83 -8.80 -4.11
C ALA A 290 -17.68 -10.00 -3.66
N THR A 291 -17.85 -11.01 -4.52
CA THR A 291 -18.68 -12.17 -4.16
C THR A 291 -17.96 -13.15 -3.23
N GLY A 292 -18.73 -14.01 -2.56
CA GLY A 292 -18.17 -15.04 -1.68
C GLY A 292 -17.29 -16.07 -2.40
N ALA A 293 -17.49 -16.28 -3.70
CA ALA A 293 -16.63 -17.14 -4.52
C ALA A 293 -15.32 -16.43 -4.89
N GLU A 294 -15.38 -15.15 -5.27
CA GLU A 294 -14.22 -14.31 -5.58
C GLU A 294 -13.23 -14.22 -4.40
N LEU A 295 -13.74 -13.88 -3.21
CA LEU A 295 -12.91 -13.76 -2.01
C LEU A 295 -12.37 -15.12 -1.55
N ALA A 296 -13.15 -16.20 -1.66
CA ALA A 296 -12.67 -17.54 -1.38
C ALA A 296 -11.58 -18.01 -2.35
N ALA A 297 -11.64 -17.60 -3.63
CA ALA A 297 -10.63 -17.93 -4.62
C ALA A 297 -9.30 -17.21 -4.35
N ILE A 298 -9.32 -15.92 -4.04
CA ILE A 298 -8.11 -15.18 -3.63
C ILE A 298 -7.54 -15.77 -2.33
N ASN A 299 -8.37 -16.05 -1.32
CA ASN A 299 -7.92 -16.59 -0.03
C ASN A 299 -7.28 -17.99 -0.22
N LYS A 300 -7.89 -18.87 -1.02
CA LYS A 300 -7.33 -20.17 -1.42
C LYS A 300 -5.98 -20.04 -2.13
N TYR A 301 -5.85 -19.08 -3.05
CA TYR A 301 -4.58 -18.81 -3.73
C TYR A 301 -3.51 -18.27 -2.77
N PHE A 302 -3.90 -17.40 -1.82
CA PHE A 302 -3.01 -16.91 -0.78
C PHE A 302 -2.49 -18.03 0.12
N ASN A 303 -3.36 -18.92 0.61
CA ASN A 303 -2.93 -20.07 1.42
C ASN A 303 -1.94 -20.98 0.66
N ALA A 304 -2.25 -21.33 -0.59
CA ALA A 304 -1.34 -22.13 -1.43
C ALA A 304 0.00 -21.42 -1.70
N THR A 305 -0.01 -20.08 -1.80
CA THR A 305 1.21 -19.27 -1.88
C THR A 305 2.00 -19.39 -0.57
N VAL A 306 1.39 -19.14 0.59
CA VAL A 306 2.08 -19.23 1.90
C VAL A 306 2.64 -20.64 2.16
N GLU A 307 1.89 -21.69 1.84
CA GLU A 307 2.34 -23.08 1.92
C GLU A 307 3.60 -23.32 1.06
N LYS A 308 3.55 -22.97 -0.23
CA LYS A 308 4.71 -23.09 -1.14
C LYS A 308 5.92 -22.29 -0.63
N ARG A 309 5.68 -21.07 -0.18
CA ARG A 309 6.72 -20.14 0.29
C ARG A 309 7.24 -20.46 1.70
N ARG A 310 6.77 -21.53 2.36
CA ARG A 310 7.22 -21.92 3.71
C ARG A 310 8.70 -22.30 3.73
N ASP A 311 9.12 -23.24 2.88
CA ASP A 311 10.49 -23.77 2.87
C ASP A 311 11.37 -23.21 1.73
N GLU A 312 10.78 -22.47 0.78
CA GLU A 312 11.53 -21.83 -0.30
C GLU A 312 12.34 -20.62 0.19
N THR A 313 13.58 -20.51 -0.25
CA THR A 313 14.37 -19.26 -0.08
C THR A 313 13.69 -18.12 -0.87
N PRO A 314 13.67 -16.88 -0.34
CA PRO A 314 13.30 -15.69 -1.12
C PRO A 314 14.08 -15.58 -2.43
N PRO A 315 13.40 -15.51 -3.60
CA PRO A 315 14.07 -15.23 -4.87
C PRO A 315 14.55 -13.78 -4.89
N SER A 316 15.52 -13.50 -5.76
CA SER A 316 16.29 -12.25 -5.74
C SER A 316 15.67 -11.09 -6.53
N ILE A 317 14.35 -11.11 -6.81
CA ILE A 317 13.70 -10.07 -7.62
C ILE A 317 13.10 -9.01 -6.70
N ASP A 318 13.87 -7.95 -6.46
CA ASP A 318 13.30 -6.73 -5.90
C ASP A 318 12.53 -5.98 -7.01
N TRP A 319 11.21 -6.15 -7.01
CA TRP A 319 10.33 -5.48 -7.96
C TRP A 319 10.15 -3.98 -7.65
N GLN A 320 10.51 -3.52 -6.45
CA GLN A 320 10.46 -2.10 -6.09
C GLN A 320 11.68 -1.34 -6.64
N ASP A 321 12.89 -1.93 -6.63
CA ASP A 321 14.06 -1.39 -7.34
C ASP A 321 13.75 -1.11 -8.83
N VAL A 322 13.08 -2.04 -9.51
CA VAL A 322 12.64 -1.87 -10.90
C VAL A 322 11.66 -0.69 -11.02
N SER A 323 10.73 -0.57 -10.08
CA SER A 323 9.75 0.52 -10.07
C SER A 323 10.40 1.88 -9.84
N ASP A 324 11.43 1.95 -8.98
CA ASP A 324 12.14 3.18 -8.65
C ASP A 324 12.91 3.75 -9.84
N ILE A 325 13.58 2.89 -10.61
CA ILE A 325 14.30 3.30 -11.81
C ILE A 325 13.31 3.85 -12.86
N ILE A 326 12.13 3.24 -13.00
CA ILE A 326 11.06 3.73 -13.89
C ILE A 326 10.49 5.06 -13.39
N VAL A 327 10.08 5.17 -12.12
CA VAL A 327 9.49 6.40 -11.57
C VAL A 327 10.51 7.56 -11.58
N SER A 328 11.76 7.32 -11.20
CA SER A 328 12.80 8.35 -11.21
C SER A 328 13.23 8.79 -12.61
N ARG A 329 13.15 7.93 -13.63
CA ARG A 329 13.38 8.31 -15.04
C ARG A 329 12.32 9.28 -15.56
N TYR A 330 11.05 9.01 -15.26
CA TYR A 330 9.92 9.62 -15.97
C TYR A 330 9.13 10.66 -15.16
N ALA A 331 8.86 10.45 -13.87
CA ALA A 331 7.80 11.17 -13.16
C ALA A 331 7.96 12.70 -13.17
N ASP A 332 9.08 13.20 -12.62
CA ASP A 332 9.35 14.64 -12.50
C ASP A 332 9.50 15.31 -13.90
N ARG A 333 9.85 14.53 -14.94
CA ARG A 333 9.90 15.01 -16.34
C ARG A 333 8.54 15.08 -17.02
N LEU A 334 7.67 14.08 -16.81
CA LEU A 334 6.30 14.11 -17.30
C LEU A 334 5.55 15.31 -16.70
N GLU A 335 5.72 15.56 -15.40
CA GLU A 335 5.16 16.74 -14.73
C GLU A 335 5.70 18.06 -15.29
N TYR A 336 7.01 18.15 -15.51
CA TYR A 336 7.64 19.31 -16.16
C TYR A 336 7.09 19.57 -17.58
N MET A 337 6.98 18.53 -18.41
CA MET A 337 6.46 18.63 -19.78
C MET A 337 4.98 19.03 -19.84
N VAL A 338 4.16 18.55 -18.91
CA VAL A 338 2.73 18.90 -18.80
C VAL A 338 2.55 20.35 -18.35
N GLN A 339 3.20 20.74 -17.25
CA GLN A 339 2.90 21.98 -16.53
C GLN A 339 3.77 23.18 -16.95
N HIS A 340 5.05 22.96 -17.27
CA HIS A 340 6.08 24.02 -17.26
C HIS A 340 6.75 24.31 -18.60
N VAL A 341 6.77 23.37 -19.55
CA VAL A 341 7.45 23.54 -20.85
C VAL A 341 6.82 24.67 -21.69
N PRO A 342 7.58 25.69 -22.15
CA PRO A 342 7.03 26.92 -22.72
C PRO A 342 6.73 26.88 -24.23
N SER A 343 7.29 25.94 -25.00
CA SER A 343 7.16 25.87 -26.46
C SER A 343 7.21 24.44 -27.00
N VAL A 344 6.85 24.28 -28.27
CA VAL A 344 6.98 23.02 -29.04
C VAL A 344 8.44 22.55 -29.06
N ASP A 345 9.40 23.44 -29.34
CA ASP A 345 10.82 23.09 -29.47
C ASP A 345 11.39 22.51 -28.16
N VAL A 346 11.05 23.12 -27.02
CA VAL A 346 11.48 22.62 -25.70
C VAL A 346 10.80 21.28 -25.37
N LEU A 347 9.55 21.07 -25.81
CA LEU A 347 8.87 19.79 -25.62
C LEU A 347 9.49 18.68 -26.48
N ALA A 348 9.89 18.99 -27.71
CA ALA A 348 10.60 18.07 -28.59
C ALA A 348 11.95 17.64 -28.00
N LEU A 349 12.72 18.57 -27.40
CA LEU A 349 13.99 18.25 -26.74
C LEU A 349 13.82 17.34 -25.51
N GLU A 350 12.80 17.56 -24.67
CA GLU A 350 12.52 16.67 -23.52
C GLU A 350 12.04 15.29 -23.96
N VAL A 351 11.20 15.20 -25.01
CA VAL A 351 10.70 13.93 -25.55
C VAL A 351 11.81 13.14 -26.24
N ALA A 352 12.68 13.80 -27.02
CA ALA A 352 13.88 13.19 -27.60
C ALA A 352 14.80 12.64 -26.48
N PHE A 353 15.12 13.43 -25.45
CA PHE A 353 15.92 12.96 -24.31
C PHE A 353 15.32 11.74 -23.57
N LEU A 354 14.00 11.52 -23.66
CA LEU A 354 13.35 10.32 -23.14
C LEU A 354 13.38 9.13 -24.11
N LEU A 355 13.41 9.35 -25.42
CA LEU A 355 13.26 8.32 -26.46
C LEU A 355 14.56 7.90 -27.15
N ASP A 356 15.51 8.81 -27.38
CA ASP A 356 16.71 8.58 -28.21
C ASP A 356 17.56 7.40 -27.70
N VAL A 357 17.54 7.14 -26.40
CA VAL A 357 18.21 5.98 -25.75
C VAL A 357 17.66 4.61 -26.19
N TYR A 358 16.51 4.58 -26.88
CA TYR A 358 15.90 3.37 -27.44
C TYR A 358 15.90 3.34 -28.98
N ILE A 359 16.25 4.46 -29.63
CA ILE A 359 16.25 4.60 -31.09
C ILE A 359 17.66 4.28 -31.60
N ASP A 360 17.76 3.25 -32.44
CA ASP A 360 18.99 2.93 -33.17
C ASP A 360 19.02 3.73 -34.47
N TYR A 361 20.07 4.55 -34.66
CA TYR A 361 20.23 5.48 -35.78
C TYR A 361 21.34 4.98 -36.72
N PRO A 362 21.03 4.28 -37.81
CA PRO A 362 22.03 3.80 -38.76
C PRO A 362 22.56 4.93 -39.66
N ASP A 363 23.75 4.75 -40.23
CA ASP A 363 24.43 5.78 -41.06
C ASP A 363 23.75 6.04 -42.43
N GLU A 364 23.00 5.08 -42.97
CA GLU A 364 22.48 5.11 -44.37
C GLU A 364 20.94 4.98 -44.49
N ASP A 365 20.22 4.64 -43.42
CA ASP A 365 18.78 4.30 -43.40
C ASP A 365 18.01 5.17 -42.38
N GLU A 366 16.66 5.19 -42.48
CA GLU A 366 15.80 5.78 -41.45
C GLU A 366 15.64 4.84 -40.23
N PRO A 367 15.63 5.36 -38.99
CA PRO A 367 15.54 4.54 -37.78
C PRO A 367 14.18 3.84 -37.64
N SER A 368 14.19 2.54 -37.34
CA SER A 368 12.94 1.77 -37.13
C SER A 368 12.26 2.15 -35.82
N LEU A 369 11.27 3.03 -35.90
CA LEU A 369 10.51 3.51 -34.74
C LEU A 369 9.65 2.42 -34.09
N GLU A 370 9.26 1.38 -34.85
CA GLU A 370 8.58 0.19 -34.30
C GLU A 370 9.53 -0.61 -33.41
N ASN A 371 10.77 -0.84 -33.86
CA ASN A 371 11.80 -1.49 -33.04
C ASN A 371 12.14 -0.64 -31.81
N ALA A 372 12.29 0.68 -31.97
CA ALA A 372 12.58 1.59 -30.86
C ALA A 372 11.45 1.63 -29.81
N ALA A 373 10.18 1.61 -30.25
CA ALA A 373 9.04 1.48 -29.36
C ALA A 373 9.03 0.13 -28.62
N GLN A 374 9.46 -0.96 -29.27
CA GLN A 374 9.60 -2.26 -28.62
C GLN A 374 10.78 -2.30 -27.62
N HIS A 375 11.94 -1.73 -27.97
CA HIS A 375 13.07 -1.58 -27.05
C HIS A 375 12.68 -0.78 -25.80
N CYS A 376 12.01 0.36 -25.97
CA CYS A 376 11.50 1.21 -24.89
C CYS A 376 10.58 0.43 -23.93
N ARG A 377 9.67 -0.41 -24.48
CA ARG A 377 8.73 -1.24 -23.69
C ARG A 377 9.45 -2.25 -22.80
N ASP A 378 10.46 -2.91 -23.34
CA ASP A 378 11.11 -4.06 -22.68
C ASP A 378 12.33 -3.65 -21.83
N PHE A 379 12.91 -2.47 -22.05
CA PHE A 379 14.22 -2.03 -21.49
C PHE A 379 14.43 -2.34 -20.00
N TYR A 380 13.54 -1.85 -19.12
CA TYR A 380 13.67 -2.01 -17.67
C TYR A 380 13.38 -3.43 -17.17
N LEU A 381 12.94 -4.34 -18.05
CA LEU A 381 12.61 -5.73 -17.74
C LEU A 381 13.61 -6.72 -18.35
N GLN A 382 14.56 -6.28 -19.20
CA GLN A 382 15.53 -7.16 -19.86
C GLN A 382 16.39 -8.00 -18.90
N ALA A 383 16.63 -7.50 -17.69
CA ALA A 383 17.40 -8.21 -16.65
C ALA A 383 16.53 -9.12 -15.75
N ILE A 384 15.20 -9.08 -15.88
CA ILE A 384 14.28 -9.76 -14.97
C ILE A 384 13.91 -11.14 -15.52
N SER A 385 14.09 -12.17 -14.70
CA SER A 385 13.71 -13.55 -15.01
C SER A 385 12.66 -14.03 -14.00
N PRO A 386 11.35 -13.85 -14.28
CA PRO A 386 10.27 -14.28 -13.39
C PRO A 386 10.39 -15.74 -12.94
N ALA A 387 10.20 -16.00 -11.64
CA ALA A 387 10.37 -17.32 -11.04
C ALA A 387 9.08 -17.88 -10.41
N SER A 388 8.19 -17.01 -9.93
CA SER A 388 6.85 -17.36 -9.45
C SER A 388 5.75 -16.91 -10.42
N GLU A 389 4.54 -17.42 -10.22
CA GLU A 389 3.36 -16.93 -10.94
C GLU A 389 3.09 -15.45 -10.63
N SER A 390 3.28 -15.01 -9.38
CA SER A 390 3.26 -13.60 -8.99
C SER A 390 4.28 -12.77 -9.77
N ASP A 391 5.52 -13.26 -9.97
CA ASP A 391 6.51 -12.55 -10.80
C ASP A 391 6.04 -12.37 -12.24
N HIS A 392 5.41 -13.39 -12.84
CA HIS A 392 4.86 -13.27 -14.20
C HIS A 392 3.70 -12.26 -14.27
N LEU A 393 2.90 -12.14 -13.20
CA LEU A 393 1.81 -11.18 -13.10
C LEU A 393 2.34 -9.74 -12.90
N ILE A 394 3.32 -9.55 -12.02
CA ILE A 394 3.99 -8.26 -11.80
C ILE A 394 4.72 -7.83 -13.09
N HIS A 395 5.44 -8.74 -13.76
CA HIS A 395 6.07 -8.49 -15.06
C HIS A 395 5.04 -8.07 -16.12
N ALA A 396 3.86 -8.70 -16.16
CA ALA A 396 2.81 -8.34 -17.10
C ALA A 396 2.26 -6.92 -16.85
N ALA A 397 2.07 -6.54 -15.57
CA ALA A 397 1.69 -5.19 -15.16
C ALA A 397 2.77 -4.15 -15.51
N PHE A 398 4.02 -4.37 -15.09
CA PHE A 398 5.13 -3.46 -15.32
C PHE A 398 5.38 -3.22 -16.81
N ARG A 399 5.27 -4.28 -17.63
CA ARG A 399 5.40 -4.17 -19.09
C ARG A 399 4.25 -3.38 -19.72
N GLN A 400 3.05 -3.39 -19.15
CA GLN A 400 1.97 -2.52 -19.63
C GLN A 400 2.23 -1.06 -19.24
N VAL A 401 2.73 -0.79 -18.03
CA VAL A 401 3.12 0.57 -17.59
C VAL A 401 4.18 1.16 -18.52
N THR A 402 5.25 0.43 -18.83
CA THR A 402 6.24 0.89 -19.84
C THR A 402 5.63 1.00 -21.23
N THR A 403 4.67 0.15 -21.60
CA THR A 403 3.94 0.24 -22.88
C THR A 403 3.14 1.53 -23.00
N GLU A 404 2.40 1.97 -21.98
CA GLU A 404 1.69 3.24 -22.04
C GLU A 404 2.66 4.44 -22.07
N ILE A 405 3.72 4.42 -21.25
CA ILE A 405 4.75 5.48 -21.24
C ILE A 405 5.36 5.64 -22.64
N CYS A 406 5.88 4.57 -23.22
CA CYS A 406 6.50 4.60 -24.54
C CYS A 406 5.51 4.98 -25.64
N THR A 407 4.29 4.41 -25.63
CA THR A 407 3.28 4.66 -26.67
C THR A 407 2.73 6.09 -26.59
N ALA A 408 2.67 6.71 -25.40
CA ALA A 408 2.35 8.12 -25.25
C ALA A 408 3.50 9.03 -25.72
N LEU A 409 4.76 8.73 -25.36
CA LEU A 409 5.91 9.53 -25.76
C LEU A 409 6.15 9.50 -27.28
N PHE A 410 6.11 8.33 -27.93
CA PHE A 410 6.24 8.23 -29.38
C PHE A 410 5.09 8.94 -30.13
N ALA A 411 3.85 8.84 -29.65
CA ALA A 411 2.72 9.57 -30.23
C ALA A 411 2.80 11.09 -29.99
N VAL A 412 3.47 11.54 -28.92
CA VAL A 412 3.78 12.96 -28.71
C VAL A 412 4.87 13.42 -29.66
N ARG A 413 5.92 12.62 -29.92
CA ARG A 413 6.92 12.92 -30.94
C ARG A 413 6.28 13.09 -32.33
N GLU A 414 5.42 12.14 -32.74
CA GLU A 414 4.65 12.22 -34.00
C GLU A 414 3.83 13.52 -34.11
N LEU A 415 3.18 13.95 -33.01
CA LEU A 415 2.44 15.23 -32.97
C LEU A 415 3.36 16.45 -33.12
N LEU A 416 4.56 16.42 -32.54
CA LEU A 416 5.53 17.53 -32.59
C LEU A 416 6.21 17.66 -33.97
N GLU A 417 6.35 16.55 -34.70
CA GLU A 417 6.89 16.49 -36.06
C GLU A 417 5.83 16.79 -37.15
N SER A 418 4.57 16.98 -36.77
CA SER A 418 3.44 17.16 -37.70
C SER A 418 3.13 18.64 -38.02
N GLU A 419 3.24 19.01 -39.31
CA GLU A 419 2.89 20.34 -39.84
C GLU A 419 1.37 20.63 -39.86
N GLN A 420 0.51 19.71 -39.40
CA GLN A 420 -0.95 19.81 -39.53
C GLN A 420 -1.61 20.83 -38.58
N LEU A 421 -0.90 21.29 -37.55
CA LEU A 421 -1.42 22.13 -36.46
C LEU A 421 -0.52 23.34 -36.23
N THR A 422 -1.08 24.43 -35.67
CA THR A 422 -0.25 25.54 -35.18
C THR A 422 0.49 25.12 -33.92
N GLY A 423 1.67 25.70 -33.64
CA GLY A 423 2.47 25.30 -32.47
C GLY A 423 1.74 25.39 -31.12
N GLU A 424 0.78 26.31 -30.96
CA GLU A 424 -0.10 26.37 -29.78
C GLU A 424 -1.05 25.17 -29.70
N GLN A 425 -1.65 24.78 -30.83
CA GLN A 425 -2.52 23.60 -30.93
C GLN A 425 -1.73 22.30 -30.70
N THR A 426 -0.54 22.19 -31.29
CA THR A 426 0.38 21.05 -31.09
C THR A 426 0.78 20.92 -29.62
N LEU A 427 1.21 22.02 -28.98
CA LEU A 427 1.59 22.03 -27.57
C LEU A 427 0.41 21.65 -26.66
N ALA A 428 -0.80 22.14 -26.95
CA ALA A 428 -2.01 21.77 -26.21
C ALA A 428 -2.39 20.29 -26.39
N ALA A 429 -2.28 19.74 -27.61
CA ALA A 429 -2.54 18.33 -27.89
C ALA A 429 -1.52 17.40 -27.21
N ALA A 430 -0.22 17.75 -27.30
CA ALA A 430 0.86 17.02 -26.67
C ALA A 430 0.74 17.02 -25.13
N ARG A 431 0.55 18.19 -24.51
CA ARG A 431 0.29 18.29 -23.06
C ARG A 431 -0.92 17.49 -22.63
N LYS A 432 -2.02 17.49 -23.41
CA LYS A 432 -3.20 16.67 -23.11
C LYS A 432 -2.87 15.17 -23.13
N ARG A 433 -2.09 14.69 -24.11
CA ARG A 433 -1.66 13.27 -24.18
C ARG A 433 -0.75 12.89 -23.01
N LEU A 434 0.15 13.78 -22.59
CA LEU A 434 1.01 13.57 -21.43
C LEU A 434 0.24 13.63 -20.10
N GLN A 435 -0.74 14.53 -19.96
CA GLN A 435 -1.63 14.56 -18.79
C GLN A 435 -2.38 13.23 -18.66
N SER A 436 -2.98 12.70 -19.74
CA SER A 436 -3.65 11.40 -19.70
C SER A 436 -2.72 10.22 -19.40
N LEU A 437 -1.41 10.34 -19.63
CA LEU A 437 -0.42 9.37 -19.12
C LEU A 437 -0.19 9.54 -17.62
N VAL A 438 0.00 10.77 -17.13
CA VAL A 438 0.14 11.08 -15.69
C VAL A 438 -1.10 10.58 -14.90
N ASP A 439 -2.29 10.83 -15.43
CA ASP A 439 -3.58 10.37 -14.88
C ASP A 439 -3.71 8.84 -14.86
N TYR A 440 -3.17 8.14 -15.86
CA TYR A 440 -3.15 6.67 -15.92
C TYR A 440 -2.15 6.06 -14.93
N LEU A 441 -0.98 6.68 -14.78
CA LEU A 441 0.10 6.19 -13.92
C LEU A 441 -0.24 6.34 -12.43
N ASP A 442 -0.94 7.43 -12.07
CA ASP A 442 -1.37 7.76 -10.69
C ASP A 442 -0.23 7.64 -9.65
N TRP A 443 1.01 7.91 -10.06
CA TRP A 443 2.16 7.72 -9.18
C TRP A 443 2.12 8.72 -8.03
N ALA A 444 2.31 8.22 -6.80
CA ALA A 444 2.43 9.05 -5.60
C ALA A 444 3.55 10.11 -5.68
N ARG A 445 4.47 9.96 -6.64
CA ARG A 445 5.52 10.91 -7.00
C ARG A 445 5.01 12.24 -7.58
N PHE A 446 3.86 12.24 -8.27
CA PHE A 446 3.19 13.45 -8.77
C PHE A 446 2.44 14.23 -7.67
N LYS A 447 2.29 13.63 -6.48
CA LYS A 447 1.40 14.09 -5.41
C LYS A 447 2.21 14.34 -4.14
N ARG A 448 3.08 15.34 -4.16
CA ARG A 448 4.03 15.67 -3.09
C ARG A 448 4.39 17.15 -3.07
N CYS A 449 4.94 17.63 -1.95
CA CYS A 449 5.56 18.94 -1.89
C CYS A 449 6.90 18.96 -2.68
N SER A 450 7.23 20.11 -3.28
CA SER A 450 8.51 20.34 -3.97
C SER A 450 9.72 20.48 -3.02
N GLY A 451 9.46 20.64 -1.73
CA GLY A 451 10.44 20.77 -0.64
C GLY A 451 9.82 21.57 0.51
N CYS A 452 10.23 21.32 1.75
CA CYS A 452 9.72 22.02 2.94
C CYS A 452 10.87 22.58 3.78
N GLY A 453 10.57 23.58 4.62
CA GLY A 453 11.49 24.14 5.61
C GLY A 453 11.91 23.13 6.69
N VAL A 454 12.99 23.42 7.41
CA VAL A 454 13.52 22.55 8.49
C VAL A 454 12.61 22.47 9.72
N ASP A 455 11.65 23.38 9.84
CA ASP A 455 10.58 23.42 10.84
C ASP A 455 9.21 22.99 10.30
N GLU A 456 9.16 22.46 9.07
CA GLU A 456 7.96 22.04 8.35
C GLU A 456 7.99 20.53 8.00
N VAL A 457 6.80 19.98 7.77
CA VAL A 457 6.58 18.62 7.26
C VAL A 457 5.63 18.70 6.08
N CYS A 458 5.91 18.00 4.98
CA CYS A 458 4.93 17.83 3.91
C CYS A 458 3.78 16.95 4.42
N VAL A 459 2.53 17.40 4.33
CA VAL A 459 1.38 16.65 4.88
C VAL A 459 0.47 16.16 3.75
N ILE A 460 0.25 14.85 3.76
CA ILE A 460 -0.90 14.14 3.20
C ILE A 460 -1.71 13.56 4.38
N PRO A 461 -3.02 13.27 4.25
CA PRO A 461 -3.75 12.59 5.30
C PRO A 461 -3.22 11.18 5.56
N MET A 462 -3.08 10.87 6.84
CA MET A 462 -2.55 9.62 7.38
C MET A 462 -3.37 9.27 8.61
N TRP A 463 -4.20 8.21 8.57
CA TRP A 463 -5.19 7.93 9.62
C TRP A 463 -4.56 7.96 11.03
N PRO A 464 -5.11 8.71 12.01
CA PRO A 464 -6.35 9.50 11.99
C PRO A 464 -6.18 11.01 11.65
N PHE A 465 -5.04 11.43 11.10
CA PHE A 465 -4.66 12.83 10.86
C PHE A 465 -4.86 13.30 9.40
N GLY A 466 -4.93 14.61 9.22
CA GLY A 466 -5.07 15.28 7.91
C GLY A 466 -6.50 15.70 7.57
N ASN A 467 -6.62 16.71 6.70
CA ASN A 467 -7.89 17.23 6.21
C ASN A 467 -8.06 16.97 4.70
N GLU A 468 -9.26 17.21 4.17
CA GLU A 468 -9.55 16.94 2.75
C GLU A 468 -8.72 17.79 1.78
N GLU A 469 -8.36 19.01 2.17
CA GLU A 469 -7.52 19.90 1.36
C GLU A 469 -6.10 19.33 1.22
N ASP A 470 -5.52 18.83 2.32
CA ASP A 470 -4.19 18.20 2.33
C ASP A 470 -4.16 16.91 1.47
N TYR A 471 -5.31 16.27 1.15
CA TYR A 471 -5.34 15.14 0.22
C TYR A 471 -5.24 15.56 -1.24
N TYR A 472 -5.93 16.64 -1.64
CA TYR A 472 -5.91 17.09 -3.03
C TYR A 472 -4.72 18.01 -3.33
N HIS A 473 -4.26 18.77 -2.33
CA HIS A 473 -3.15 19.72 -2.42
C HIS A 473 -2.20 19.56 -1.21
N PRO A 474 -1.34 18.52 -1.21
CA PRO A 474 -0.33 18.33 -0.17
C PRO A 474 0.57 19.54 -0.02
N ARG A 475 0.80 19.97 1.23
CA ARG A 475 1.53 21.21 1.55
C ARG A 475 2.46 21.03 2.74
N CYS A 476 3.47 21.89 2.82
CA CYS A 476 4.32 22.01 3.99
C CYS A 476 3.55 22.66 5.14
N ARG A 477 3.63 22.08 6.33
CA ARG A 477 2.93 22.55 7.56
C ARG A 477 3.92 22.51 8.72
N ASN A 478 3.92 23.54 9.58
CA ASN A 478 4.79 23.62 10.77
C ASN A 478 3.99 23.53 12.09
N SER A 479 4.70 23.55 13.22
CA SER A 479 4.10 23.44 14.56
C SER A 479 3.06 24.51 14.95
N SER A 480 2.95 25.62 14.19
CA SER A 480 1.95 26.67 14.40
C SER A 480 0.67 26.50 13.58
N ASP A 481 0.65 25.57 12.62
CA ASP A 481 -0.50 25.29 11.75
C ASP A 481 -1.54 24.43 12.48
N THR A 482 -2.36 25.08 13.31
CA THR A 482 -3.37 24.41 14.13
C THR A 482 -4.57 23.93 13.32
N ARG A 483 -4.71 22.60 13.16
CA ARG A 483 -5.92 21.84 12.75
C ARG A 483 -7.11 22.66 12.18
N GLY A 484 -6.94 23.22 10.98
CA GLY A 484 -8.05 23.68 10.14
C GLY A 484 -8.59 22.57 9.21
N GLY A 485 -9.77 22.81 8.61
CA GLY A 485 -10.36 21.98 7.55
C GLY A 485 -11.25 20.83 8.02
N LYS A 486 -11.94 20.20 7.06
CA LYS A 486 -12.76 19.00 7.26
C LYS A 486 -11.88 17.76 7.29
N SER A 487 -12.03 16.91 8.31
CA SER A 487 -11.31 15.65 8.47
C SER A 487 -11.47 14.77 7.23
N TYR A 488 -10.37 14.34 6.61
CA TYR A 488 -10.38 13.44 5.47
C TYR A 488 -10.99 12.08 5.82
N TRP A 489 -10.69 11.57 7.01
CA TRP A 489 -11.15 10.29 7.55
C TRP A 489 -12.59 10.33 8.10
N GLY A 490 -13.34 11.41 7.85
CA GLY A 490 -14.69 11.60 8.36
C GLY A 490 -14.76 11.87 9.87
N ARG A 491 -15.86 11.45 10.51
CA ARG A 491 -16.07 11.61 11.96
C ARG A 491 -15.60 10.38 12.73
N PHE A 492 -14.42 10.47 13.34
CA PHE A 492 -13.99 9.47 14.32
C PHE A 492 -14.76 9.65 15.65
N THR A 493 -15.49 8.61 16.07
CA THR A 493 -15.99 8.46 17.45
C THR A 493 -15.19 7.35 18.14
N PRO A 494 -14.33 7.67 19.12
CA PRO A 494 -13.53 6.70 19.87
C PRO A 494 -14.36 5.68 20.67
#